data_AF-A0A8F9RMF6-F1
#
_entry.id   AF-A0A8F9RMF6-F1
#
_cell.length_a   1.000
_cell.length_b   1.000
_cell.length_c   1.000
_cell.angle_alpha   90.00
_cell.angle_beta   90.00
_cell.angle_gamma   90.00
#
_symmetry.space_group_name_H-M   'P 1'
#
loop_
_entity.id
_entity.type
_entity.pdbx_description
1 polymer ?
#
loop_
_entity_poly.entity_id
_entity_poly.type
_entity_poly.pdbx_seq_one_letter_code
_entity_poly.pdbx_strand_id
1 'polypeptide(L)'
;MKKKYIIIIVALLVVIGFLNIKIAYNFSSPSPILDLETLTQMPNPSSWKYINLSADYRGNFSILYLEILLSVVIFILTVFIKNSKYILYSSILLLIVWLKNMILFKGIIEQDIYLSSSILFLVSLLVLNILNFYYKEKSIE
;
A
#
# COMPACT_ATOMS: atom_id res chain seq x y z
N MET A 1 12.10 -25.96 5.33
CA MET A 1 11.60 -25.19 4.15
C MET A 1 12.75 -24.37 3.57
N LYS A 2 12.92 -24.31 2.25
CA LYS A 2 13.96 -23.45 1.64
C LYS A 2 13.71 -21.98 2.04
N LYS A 3 14.76 -21.24 2.41
CA LYS A 3 14.72 -19.81 2.85
C LYS A 3 13.82 -18.95 1.94
N LYS A 4 13.84 -19.24 0.63
CA LYS A 4 12.97 -18.65 -0.40
C LYS A 4 11.46 -18.70 -0.05
N TYR A 5 10.96 -19.82 0.44
CA TYR A 5 9.53 -19.96 0.74
C TYR A 5 9.12 -19.09 1.93
N ILE A 6 10.02 -18.93 2.92
CA ILE A 6 9.78 -18.06 4.08
C ILE A 6 9.63 -16.61 3.61
N ILE A 7 10.53 -16.12 2.75
CA ILE A 7 10.45 -14.75 2.18
C ILE A 7 9.12 -14.55 1.44
N ILE A 8 8.69 -15.51 0.61
CA ILE A 8 7.44 -15.41 -0.14
C ILE A 8 6.23 -15.40 0.80
N ILE A 9 6.20 -16.28 1.81
CA ILE A 9 5.11 -16.33 2.80
C ILE A 9 5.02 -15.01 3.56
N VAL A 10 6.15 -14.47 4.03
CA VAL A 10 6.16 -13.18 4.73
C VAL A 10 5.75 -12.04 3.80
N ALA A 11 6.19 -12.04 2.54
CA ALA A 11 5.75 -11.04 1.56
C ALA A 11 4.24 -11.09 1.28
N LEU A 12 3.63 -12.29 1.27
CA LEU A 12 2.18 -12.42 1.17
C LEU A 12 1.48 -11.83 2.40
N LEU A 13 2.03 -12.04 3.61
CA LEU A 13 1.52 -11.40 4.83
C LEU A 13 1.60 -9.88 4.77
N VAL A 14 2.65 -9.31 4.17
CA VAL A 14 2.76 -7.85 3.92
C VAL A 14 1.60 -7.37 3.07
N VAL A 15 1.32 -8.05 1.95
CA VAL A 15 0.24 -7.67 1.03
C VAL A 15 -1.13 -7.80 1.72
N ILE A 16 -1.40 -8.92 2.39
CA ILE A 16 -2.65 -9.14 3.12
C ILE A 16 -2.82 -8.08 4.21
N GLY A 17 -1.77 -7.82 4.99
CA GLY A 17 -1.77 -6.79 6.02
C GLY A 17 -2.06 -5.40 5.44
N PHE A 18 -1.47 -5.06 4.30
CA PHE A 18 -1.68 -3.76 3.65
C PHE A 18 -3.12 -3.61 3.15
N LEU A 19 -3.69 -4.67 2.58
CA LEU A 19 -5.09 -4.68 2.13
C LEU A 19 -6.09 -4.62 3.29
N ASN A 20 -5.76 -5.17 4.46
CA ASN A 20 -6.63 -5.08 5.65
C ASN A 20 -6.83 -3.65 6.13
N ILE A 21 -5.91 -2.74 5.83
CA ILE A 21 -6.06 -1.30 6.13
C ILE A 21 -7.29 -0.73 5.42
N LYS A 22 -7.77 -1.37 4.32
CA LYS A 22 -9.03 -1.02 3.64
C LYS A 22 -10.20 -0.89 4.63
N ILE A 23 -10.21 -1.69 5.70
CA ILE A 23 -11.27 -1.67 6.72
C ILE A 23 -11.42 -0.26 7.32
N ALA A 24 -10.33 0.45 7.59
CA ALA A 24 -10.39 1.80 8.17
C ALA A 24 -11.09 2.83 7.25
N TYR A 25 -11.06 2.61 5.93
CA TYR A 25 -11.76 3.46 4.96
C TYR A 25 -13.25 3.11 4.83
N ASN A 26 -13.71 1.95 5.34
CA ASN A 26 -15.13 1.63 5.39
C ASN A 26 -15.84 2.34 6.56
N PHE A 27 -15.08 2.81 7.55
CA PHE A 27 -15.59 3.56 8.70
C PHE A 27 -15.54 5.09 8.49
N SER A 28 -15.00 5.57 7.36
CA SER A 28 -15.13 6.98 6.99
C SER A 28 -16.55 7.31 6.50
N SER A 29 -16.96 8.56 6.69
CA SER A 29 -18.23 9.11 6.17
C SER A 29 -18.40 8.74 4.69
N PRO A 30 -19.61 8.41 4.20
CA PRO A 30 -19.83 7.77 2.91
C PRO A 30 -19.46 8.71 1.76
N SER A 31 -18.19 8.69 1.36
CA SER A 31 -17.76 9.08 0.03
C SER A 31 -18.09 7.89 -0.89
N PRO A 32 -18.85 8.09 -1.98
CA PRO A 32 -19.28 7.00 -2.83
C PRO A 32 -18.05 6.24 -3.35
N ILE A 33 -18.04 4.93 -3.09
CA ILE A 33 -17.14 4.00 -3.75
C ILE A 33 -17.47 4.14 -5.24
N LEU A 34 -16.49 4.59 -6.06
CA LEU A 34 -16.71 4.90 -7.47
C LEU A 34 -17.46 3.75 -8.18
N ASP A 35 -18.57 4.11 -8.82
CA ASP A 35 -19.18 3.28 -9.85
C ASP A 35 -18.28 3.27 -11.10
N LEU A 36 -18.30 2.16 -11.83
CA LEU A 36 -17.47 1.94 -13.02
C LEU A 36 -17.64 3.07 -14.07
N GLU A 37 -18.81 3.70 -14.13
CA GLU A 37 -19.09 4.86 -14.98
C GLU A 37 -18.22 6.08 -14.66
N THR A 38 -17.98 6.41 -13.40
CA THR A 38 -17.16 7.59 -13.03
C THR A 38 -15.68 7.37 -13.35
N LEU A 39 -15.22 6.12 -13.31
CA LEU A 39 -13.87 5.70 -13.72
C LEU A 39 -13.62 5.93 -15.22
N THR A 40 -14.64 5.74 -16.06
CA THR A 40 -14.52 5.93 -17.51
C THR A 40 -14.52 7.41 -17.95
N GLN A 41 -14.99 8.32 -17.09
CA GLN A 41 -15.06 9.76 -17.37
C GLN A 41 -13.83 10.55 -16.90
N MET A 42 -12.92 9.92 -16.16
CA MET A 42 -11.73 10.55 -15.58
C MET A 42 -10.65 11.08 -16.54
N PRO A 43 -10.45 10.58 -17.79
CA PRO A 43 -9.30 10.98 -18.59
C PRO A 43 -9.61 12.23 -19.43
N ASN A 44 -10.29 13.24 -18.88
CA ASN A 44 -10.42 14.55 -19.55
C ASN A 44 -9.45 15.57 -18.93
N PRO A 45 -8.25 15.76 -19.51
CA PRO A 45 -7.20 16.61 -18.92
C PRO A 45 -7.57 18.09 -18.78
N SER A 46 -8.66 18.55 -19.38
CA SER A 46 -9.15 19.94 -19.26
C SER A 46 -9.75 20.26 -17.87
N SER A 47 -10.16 19.26 -17.08
CA SER A 47 -10.71 19.45 -15.73
C SER A 47 -9.63 19.56 -14.64
N TRP A 48 -8.37 19.23 -14.97
CA TRP A 48 -7.27 19.19 -14.00
C TRP A 48 -6.84 20.57 -13.49
N LYS A 49 -7.26 21.64 -14.17
CA LYS A 49 -6.97 23.04 -13.81
C LYS A 49 -7.77 23.56 -12.62
N TYR A 50 -8.81 22.83 -12.19
CA TYR A 50 -9.73 23.23 -11.10
C TYR A 50 -9.70 22.28 -9.90
N ILE A 51 -8.79 21.30 -9.88
CA ILE A 51 -8.70 20.33 -8.79
C ILE A 51 -8.14 21.05 -7.56
N ASN A 52 -9.02 21.32 -6.60
CA ASN A 52 -8.62 21.79 -5.30
C ASN A 52 -8.01 20.57 -4.58
N LEU A 53 -6.69 20.40 -4.70
CA LEU A 53 -5.92 19.20 -4.34
C LEU A 53 -6.22 18.64 -2.94
N SER A 54 -6.70 19.44 -2.01
CA SER A 54 -7.09 18.98 -0.68
C SER A 54 -8.54 18.50 -0.59
N ALA A 55 -9.50 19.16 -1.25
CA ALA A 55 -10.91 18.84 -1.18
C ALA A 55 -11.31 17.72 -2.16
N ASP A 56 -10.84 17.79 -3.41
CA ASP A 56 -11.21 16.82 -4.45
C ASP A 56 -10.45 15.51 -4.33
N TYR A 57 -9.20 15.53 -3.83
CA TYR A 57 -8.42 14.31 -3.57
C TYR A 57 -9.00 13.50 -2.39
N ARG A 58 -9.66 14.18 -1.45
CA ARG A 58 -10.42 13.55 -0.37
C ARG A 58 -11.76 12.98 -0.85
N GLY A 59 -12.36 13.58 -1.89
CA GLY A 59 -13.62 13.12 -2.49
C GLY A 59 -13.46 12.05 -3.56
N ASN A 60 -12.28 11.90 -4.16
CA ASN A 60 -12.04 11.03 -5.31
C ASN A 60 -11.01 9.92 -5.01
N PHE A 61 -11.49 8.81 -4.45
CA PHE A 61 -10.66 7.69 -4.01
C PHE A 61 -10.00 6.89 -5.15
N SER A 62 -10.32 7.14 -6.43
CA SER A 62 -9.77 6.36 -7.54
C SER A 62 -8.25 6.47 -7.67
N ILE A 63 -7.71 7.69 -7.49
CA ILE A 63 -6.27 7.94 -7.56
C ILE A 63 -5.55 7.20 -6.43
N LEU A 64 -6.14 7.22 -5.24
CA LEU A 64 -5.67 6.46 -4.09
C LEU A 64 -5.63 4.95 -4.39
N TYR A 65 -6.72 4.40 -4.93
CA TYR A 65 -6.79 2.98 -5.26
C TYR A 65 -5.75 2.57 -6.31
N LEU A 66 -5.55 3.41 -7.34
CA LEU A 66 -4.55 3.16 -8.37
C LEU A 66 -3.12 3.20 -7.82
N GLU A 67 -2.81 4.16 -6.94
CA GLU A 67 -1.52 4.26 -6.26
C GLU A 67 -1.24 3.05 -5.35
N ILE A 68 -2.24 2.63 -4.57
CA ILE A 68 -2.16 1.42 -3.73
C ILE A 68 -1.91 0.18 -4.61
N LEU A 69 -2.72 0.00 -5.66
CA LEU A 69 -2.59 -1.13 -6.57
C LEU A 69 -1.21 -1.17 -7.21
N LEU A 70 -0.74 -0.05 -7.76
CA LEU A 70 0.56 0.06 -8.41
C LEU A 70 1.70 -0.26 -7.44
N SER A 71 1.63 0.26 -6.21
CA SER A 71 2.65 0.04 -5.18
C SER A 71 2.73 -1.42 -4.75
N VAL A 72 1.57 -2.09 -4.59
CA VAL A 72 1.50 -3.52 -4.29
C VAL A 72 2.04 -4.36 -5.44
N VAL A 73 1.69 -4.04 -6.69
CA VAL A 73 2.20 -4.75 -7.87
C VAL A 73 3.72 -4.61 -7.98
N ILE A 74 4.26 -3.41 -7.81
CA ILE A 74 5.71 -3.17 -7.78
C ILE A 74 6.37 -4.02 -6.69
N PHE A 75 5.82 -4.02 -5.48
CA PHE A 75 6.35 -4.83 -4.38
C PHE A 75 6.39 -6.33 -4.72
N ILE A 76 5.29 -6.88 -5.22
CA ILE A 76 5.21 -8.29 -5.63
C ILE A 76 6.28 -8.61 -6.69
N LEU A 77 6.43 -7.77 -7.71
CA LEU A 77 7.46 -7.95 -8.75
C LEU A 77 8.87 -7.96 -8.15
N THR A 78 9.18 -7.05 -7.23
CA THR A 78 10.51 -7.02 -6.59
C THR A 78 10.82 -8.26 -5.74
N VAL A 79 9.80 -8.84 -5.10
CA VAL A 79 9.92 -10.11 -4.37
C VAL A 79 10.24 -11.26 -5.32
N PHE A 80 9.62 -11.29 -6.51
CA PHE A 80 9.92 -12.30 -7.54
C PHE A 80 11.32 -12.15 -8.17
N ILE A 81 11.80 -10.92 -8.33
CA ILE A 81 13.17 -10.64 -8.79
C ILE A 81 14.22 -11.10 -7.77
N LYS A 82 13.84 -11.19 -6.47
CA LYS A 82 14.70 -11.64 -5.35
C LYS A 82 15.96 -10.79 -5.15
N ASN A 83 15.94 -9.53 -5.57
CA ASN A 83 17.02 -8.61 -5.28
C ASN A 83 16.72 -7.90 -3.97
N SER A 84 17.62 -8.04 -2.98
CA SER A 84 17.39 -7.50 -1.64
C SER A 84 17.22 -5.97 -1.65
N LYS A 85 17.93 -5.26 -2.53
CA LYS A 85 17.81 -3.79 -2.67
C LYS A 85 16.44 -3.41 -3.22
N TYR A 86 15.93 -4.15 -4.21
CA TYR A 86 14.63 -3.85 -4.80
C TYR A 86 13.48 -4.09 -3.83
N ILE A 87 13.55 -5.19 -3.05
CA ILE A 87 12.56 -5.46 -2.00
C ILE A 87 12.59 -4.36 -0.93
N LEU A 88 13.78 -3.85 -0.57
CA LEU A 88 13.90 -2.73 0.36
C LEU A 88 13.27 -1.45 -0.19
N TYR A 89 13.58 -1.09 -1.45
CA TYR A 89 13.02 0.12 -2.07
C TYR A 89 11.49 0.04 -2.23
N SER A 90 10.96 -1.11 -2.63
CA SER A 90 9.50 -1.28 -2.71
C SER A 90 8.85 -1.33 -1.32
N SER A 91 9.54 -1.84 -0.30
CA SER A 91 9.08 -1.76 1.10
C SER A 91 8.99 -0.31 1.59
N ILE A 92 9.99 0.51 1.26
CA ILE A 92 9.98 1.95 1.56
C ILE A 92 8.83 2.64 0.83
N LEU A 93 8.59 2.30 -0.44
CA LEU A 93 7.44 2.84 -1.19
C LEU A 93 6.11 2.52 -0.51
N LEU A 94 5.89 1.28 -0.07
CA LEU A 94 4.69 0.89 0.67
C LEU A 94 4.54 1.68 1.97
N LEU A 95 5.63 1.91 2.71
CA LEU A 95 5.62 2.75 3.91
C LEU A 95 5.28 4.21 3.60
N ILE A 96 5.78 4.77 2.49
CA ILE A 96 5.45 6.12 2.06
C ILE A 96 3.97 6.23 1.75
N VAL A 97 3.40 5.29 0.99
CA VAL A 97 1.96 5.27 0.69
C VAL A 97 1.14 5.14 1.97
N TRP A 98 1.53 4.25 2.87
CA TRP A 98 0.89 4.07 4.17
C TRP A 98 0.88 5.36 5.00
N LEU A 99 2.04 6.01 5.13
CA LEU A 99 2.20 7.23 5.94
C LEU A 99 1.44 8.41 5.30
N LYS A 100 1.54 8.55 3.98
CA LYS A 100 0.81 9.55 3.20
C LYS A 100 -0.69 9.42 3.45
N ASN A 101 -1.24 8.21 3.37
CA ASN A 101 -2.67 7.97 3.58
C ASN A 101 -3.09 8.30 5.01
N MET A 102 -2.29 7.93 6.00
CA MET A 102 -2.53 8.30 7.40
C MET A 102 -2.67 9.82 7.58
N ILE A 103 -1.78 10.59 6.97
CA ILE A 103 -1.76 12.07 7.07
C ILE A 103 -2.91 12.70 6.28
N LEU A 104 -3.11 12.30 5.02
CA LEU A 104 -4.09 12.91 4.13
C LEU A 104 -5.53 12.74 4.63
N PHE A 105 -5.85 11.55 5.12
CA PHE A 105 -7.18 11.20 5.63
C PHE A 105 -7.34 11.47 7.12
N LYS A 106 -6.39 12.16 7.76
CA LYS A 106 -6.53 12.61 9.14
C LYS A 106 -7.78 13.48 9.29
N GLY A 107 -8.72 13.04 10.12
CA GLY A 107 -10.04 13.66 10.33
C GLY A 107 -11.16 13.13 9.41
N ILE A 108 -10.86 12.19 8.50
CA ILE A 108 -11.84 11.50 7.66
C ILE A 108 -11.97 10.03 8.08
N ILE A 109 -10.85 9.37 8.33
CA ILE A 109 -10.79 8.00 8.83
C ILE A 109 -10.51 7.97 10.34
N GLU A 110 -11.05 6.96 11.01
CA GLU A 110 -10.71 6.67 12.40
C GLU A 110 -9.26 6.20 12.51
N GLN A 111 -8.40 7.04 13.10
CA GLN A 111 -6.96 6.80 13.18
C GLN A 111 -6.63 5.55 14.01
N ASP A 112 -7.39 5.28 15.06
CA ASP A 112 -7.18 4.10 15.90
C ASP A 112 -7.47 2.80 15.13
N ILE A 113 -8.51 2.79 14.28
CA ILE A 113 -8.80 1.67 13.38
C ILE A 113 -7.71 1.55 12.30
N TYR A 114 -7.26 2.68 11.74
CA TYR A 114 -6.19 2.68 10.74
C TYR A 114 -4.89 2.09 11.28
N LEU A 115 -4.46 2.51 12.47
CA LEU A 115 -3.25 2.02 13.12
C LEU A 115 -3.37 0.56 13.53
N SER A 116 -4.49 0.17 14.15
CA SER A 116 -4.71 -1.22 14.58
C SER A 116 -4.79 -2.19 13.39
N SER A 117 -5.46 -1.82 12.30
CA SER A 117 -5.50 -2.62 11.06
C SER A 117 -4.16 -2.67 10.32
N SER A 118 -3.24 -1.72 10.59
CA SER A 118 -1.90 -1.67 10.01
C SER A 118 -0.87 -2.58 10.70
N ILE A 119 -1.17 -3.13 11.87
CA ILE A 119 -0.19 -3.89 12.68
C ILE A 119 0.40 -5.06 11.89
N LEU A 120 -0.46 -5.86 11.24
CA LEU A 120 -0.01 -7.01 10.44
C LEU A 120 0.94 -6.57 9.31
N PHE A 121 0.60 -5.48 8.62
CA PHE A 121 1.45 -4.90 7.58
C PHE A 121 2.81 -4.47 8.14
N LEU A 122 2.83 -3.66 9.19
CA LEU A 122 4.07 -3.09 9.75
C LEU A 122 5.00 -4.19 10.29
N VAL A 123 4.45 -5.14 11.05
CA VAL A 123 5.23 -6.25 11.62
C VAL A 123 5.77 -7.16 10.54
N SER A 124 4.94 -7.58 9.57
CA SER A 124 5.40 -8.46 8.48
C SER A 124 6.41 -7.77 7.58
N LEU A 125 6.27 -6.47 7.31
CA LEU A 125 7.21 -5.71 6.48
C LEU A 125 8.57 -5.58 7.17
N LEU A 126 8.58 -5.34 8.48
CA LEU A 126 9.81 -5.31 9.28
C LEU A 126 10.50 -6.68 9.26
N VAL A 127 9.75 -7.76 9.54
CA VAL A 127 10.28 -9.13 9.52
C VAL A 127 10.83 -9.48 8.13
N LEU A 128 10.14 -9.11 7.06
CA LEU A 128 10.62 -9.34 5.69
C LEU A 128 11.97 -8.68 5.45
N ASN A 129 12.12 -7.41 5.85
CA ASN A 129 13.36 -6.66 5.62
C ASN A 129 14.51 -7.17 6.48
N ILE A 130 14.26 -7.59 7.73
CA ILE A 130 15.26 -8.27 8.58
C ILE A 130 15.71 -9.58 7.94
N LEU A 131 14.78 -10.42 7.51
CA LEU A 131 15.10 -11.70 6.86
C LEU A 131 15.87 -11.49 5.57
N ASN A 132 15.47 -10.51 4.77
CA ASN A 132 16.11 -10.19 3.49
C ASN A 132 17.52 -9.61 3.68
N PHE A 133 17.76 -8.86 4.76
CA PHE A 133 19.10 -8.42 5.16
C PHE A 133 19.96 -9.61 5.61
N TYR A 134 19.43 -10.47 6.50
CA TYR A 134 20.17 -11.61 7.05
C TYR A 134 20.51 -12.67 6.00
N TYR A 135 19.60 -12.91 5.04
CA TYR A 135 19.82 -13.86 3.95
C TYR A 135 20.67 -13.31 2.81
N LYS A 136 20.95 -12.01 2.78
CA LYS A 136 21.88 -11.41 1.81
C LYS A 136 23.33 -11.83 2.08
N GLU A 137 23.69 -12.04 3.35
CA GLU A 137 25.07 -12.34 3.77
C GLU A 137 25.40 -13.85 3.77
N LYS A 138 24.38 -14.71 3.78
CA LYS A 138 24.56 -16.16 3.72
C LYS A 138 24.05 -16.67 2.39
N SER A 139 24.94 -17.21 1.56
CA SER A 139 24.60 -17.80 0.25
C SER A 139 23.27 -18.55 0.33
N ILE A 140 22.36 -18.17 -0.57
CA ILE A 140 21.03 -18.76 -0.68
C ILE A 140 21.19 -20.07 -1.47
N GLU A 141 21.81 -21.06 -0.84
CA GLU A 141 21.62 -22.47 -1.16
C GLU A 141 20.52 -23.06 -0.25
#